data_AF-A0A1A8QF46-F1
#
_entry.id   AF-A0A1A8QF46-F1
#
_cell.length_a   1.000
_cell.length_b   1.000
_cell.length_c   1.000
_cell.angle_alpha   90.00
_cell.angle_beta   90.00
_cell.angle_gamma   90.00
#
_symmetry.space_group_name_H-M   'P 1'
#
loop_
_entity.id
_entity.type
_entity.pdbx_description
1 polymer ?
#
loop_
_entity_poly.entity_id
_entity_poly.type
_entity_poly.pdbx_seq_one_letter_code
_entity_poly.pdbx_strand_id
1 'polypeptide(L)'
;MSAALRSQLLLCLISLSTRTGLTRYVEDDDASDGLYSLLLAQKRESEDFIFRRPLRCLDMLANEGYFTFVASRPQLACAAFIIAEPSEVISVELSDVSIDCTAGDFIKIFDGWVLKGEKFPSSFDHPLPPHERYTDYCSSTGPLVASQSSQNVAMVFFRIHSPESGFNLAVKKLHNPLPCNIMSQSPEGSFTMVIPHQHRNCSFS
;
A
#
# COMPACT_ATOMS: atom_id res chain seq x y z
N MET A 1 -31.76 -49.83 5.67
CA MET A 1 -30.45 -49.51 5.04
C MET A 1 -29.37 -50.33 5.74
N SER A 2 -28.55 -51.06 4.98
CA SER A 2 -27.53 -51.99 5.52
C SER A 2 -26.46 -51.24 6.33
N ALA A 3 -26.01 -51.83 7.45
CA ALA A 3 -24.99 -51.29 8.34
C ALA A 3 -23.66 -50.95 7.62
N ALA A 4 -23.34 -51.70 6.56
CA ALA A 4 -22.17 -51.46 5.73
C ALA A 4 -22.25 -50.13 4.96
N LEU A 5 -23.45 -49.76 4.50
CA LEU A 5 -23.66 -48.51 3.74
C LEU A 5 -23.55 -47.27 4.64
N ARG A 6 -23.98 -47.39 5.91
CA ARG A 6 -23.81 -46.33 6.91
C ARG A 6 -22.35 -46.10 7.27
N SER A 7 -21.58 -47.18 7.43
CA SER A 7 -20.14 -47.10 7.74
C SER A 7 -19.34 -46.43 6.61
N GLN A 8 -19.64 -46.80 5.35
CA GLN A 8 -19.01 -46.21 4.15
C GLN A 8 -19.34 -44.70 4.00
N LEU A 9 -20.58 -44.31 4.29
CA LEU A 9 -21.01 -42.90 4.23
C LEU A 9 -20.34 -42.06 5.33
N LEU A 10 -20.23 -42.60 6.55
CA LEU A 10 -19.50 -41.96 7.66
C LEU A 10 -18.02 -41.75 7.34
N LEU A 11 -17.35 -42.75 6.74
CA LEU A 11 -15.95 -42.64 6.31
C LEU A 11 -15.78 -41.59 5.20
N CYS A 12 -16.70 -41.52 4.23
CA CYS A 12 -16.68 -40.47 3.21
C CYS A 12 -16.86 -39.07 3.82
N LEU A 13 -17.79 -38.88 4.75
CA LEU A 13 -18.03 -37.59 5.41
C LEU A 13 -16.82 -37.14 6.26
N ILE A 14 -16.13 -38.07 6.94
CA ILE A 14 -14.89 -37.78 7.69
C ILE A 14 -13.74 -37.41 6.74
N SER A 15 -13.63 -38.07 5.57
CA SER A 15 -12.61 -37.75 4.58
C SER A 15 -12.84 -36.40 3.87
N LEU A 16 -14.08 -35.94 3.81
CA LEU A 16 -14.45 -34.65 3.26
C LEU A 16 -14.27 -33.52 4.29
N SER A 17 -14.57 -33.76 5.58
CA SER A 17 -14.34 -32.77 6.65
C SER A 17 -12.87 -32.53 6.96
N THR A 18 -11.99 -33.52 6.73
CA THR A 18 -10.52 -33.35 6.84
C THR A 18 -9.89 -32.58 5.68
N ARG A 19 -10.63 -32.31 4.60
CA ARG A 19 -10.16 -31.50 3.46
C ARG A 19 -10.67 -30.06 3.46
N THR A 20 -11.56 -29.70 4.38
CA THR A 20 -12.12 -28.34 4.51
C THR A 20 -11.97 -27.85 5.95
N GLY A 21 -10.79 -27.30 6.25
CA GLY A 21 -10.42 -26.65 7.51
C GLY A 21 -8.93 -26.36 7.48
N LEU A 22 -8.52 -25.25 6.86
CA LEU A 22 -8.19 -23.97 7.50
C LEU A 22 -6.78 -23.97 8.13
N THR A 23 -5.91 -23.15 7.52
CA THR A 23 -4.81 -22.38 8.13
C THR A 23 -3.90 -23.10 9.13
N ARG A 24 -2.67 -23.42 8.69
CA ARG A 24 -1.55 -23.62 9.61
C ARG A 24 -1.29 -22.30 10.34
N TYR A 25 -1.74 -22.20 11.59
CA TYR A 25 -1.15 -21.28 12.55
C TYR A 25 -0.24 -22.10 13.47
N VAL A 26 0.90 -21.52 13.84
CA VAL A 26 1.84 -22.11 14.79
C VAL A 26 1.27 -21.84 16.18
N GLU A 27 0.85 -22.89 16.89
CA GLU A 27 0.62 -22.83 18.34
C GLU A 27 1.97 -23.02 19.04
N ASP A 28 2.39 -21.99 19.77
CA ASP A 28 3.39 -22.08 20.81
C ASP A 28 2.63 -22.25 22.13
N ASP A 29 2.83 -23.39 22.79
CA ASP A 29 2.11 -23.80 23.99
C ASP A 29 2.86 -23.30 25.22
N ASP A 30 2.38 -22.21 25.83
CA ASP A 30 2.71 -21.85 27.22
C ASP A 30 1.45 -21.34 27.93
N ALA A 31 0.65 -22.32 28.35
CA ALA A 31 -0.58 -22.11 29.10
C ALA A 31 -0.31 -21.72 30.57
N SER A 32 -0.08 -20.44 30.84
CA SER A 32 -0.33 -19.89 32.19
C SER A 32 -0.62 -18.38 32.31
N ASP A 33 -0.72 -17.62 31.21
CA ASP A 33 -0.75 -16.15 31.30
C ASP A 33 -2.00 -15.47 30.69
N GLY A 34 -3.09 -16.22 30.45
CA GLY A 34 -4.25 -15.75 29.68
C GLY A 34 -4.99 -14.55 30.28
N LEU A 35 -5.06 -14.44 31.62
CA LEU A 35 -5.76 -13.34 32.30
C LEU A 35 -4.90 -12.08 32.45
N TYR A 36 -3.59 -12.22 32.66
CA TYR A 36 -2.65 -11.11 32.66
C TYR A 36 -2.40 -10.59 31.23
N SER A 37 -2.36 -11.49 30.24
CA SER A 37 -2.28 -11.14 28.81
C SER A 37 -3.52 -10.38 28.34
N LEU A 38 -4.73 -10.74 28.79
CA LEU A 38 -5.96 -9.97 28.49
C LEU A 38 -5.94 -8.58 29.13
N LEU A 39 -5.47 -8.44 30.37
CA LEU A 39 -5.34 -7.13 31.03
C LEU A 39 -4.21 -6.26 30.44
N LEU A 40 -3.12 -6.88 29.99
CA LEU A 40 -2.06 -6.22 29.21
C LEU A 40 -2.51 -5.89 27.78
N ALA A 41 -3.35 -6.71 27.16
CA ALA A 41 -3.96 -6.45 25.85
C ALA A 41 -4.97 -5.29 25.94
N GLN A 42 -5.75 -5.21 27.01
CA GLN A 42 -6.66 -4.08 27.26
C GLN A 42 -5.91 -2.77 27.58
N LYS A 43 -4.71 -2.85 28.16
CA LYS A 43 -3.84 -1.68 28.39
C LYS A 43 -2.92 -1.36 27.20
N ARG A 44 -2.91 -2.23 26.18
CA ARG A 44 -2.31 -2.04 24.84
C ARG A 44 -3.35 -1.73 23.77
N GLU A 45 -4.51 -1.19 24.13
CA GLU A 45 -5.05 -0.05 23.35
C GLU A 45 -4.16 1.18 23.67
N SER A 46 -2.87 1.03 23.40
CA SER A 46 -1.93 2.14 23.37
C SER A 46 -2.40 3.03 22.23
N GLU A 47 -2.53 4.33 22.48
CA GLU A 47 -2.56 5.35 21.44
C GLU A 47 -1.76 4.85 20.23
N ASP A 48 -2.43 4.54 19.11
CA ASP A 48 -1.75 4.14 17.89
C ASP A 48 -0.68 5.19 17.64
N PHE A 49 0.60 4.82 17.78
CA PHE A 49 1.69 5.75 17.58
C PHE A 49 1.80 5.99 16.08
N ILE A 50 0.94 6.88 15.59
CA ILE A 50 0.91 7.29 14.20
C ILE A 50 2.24 8.00 13.96
N PHE A 51 3.07 7.41 13.11
CA PHE A 51 4.35 8.00 12.72
C PHE A 51 4.10 9.34 12.02
N ARG A 52 4.77 10.40 12.50
CA ARG A 52 4.68 11.75 11.93
C ARG A 52 6.06 12.34 11.73
N ARG A 53 6.33 12.89 10.54
CA ARG A 53 7.55 13.67 10.30
C ARG A 53 7.38 14.67 9.15
N PRO A 54 8.21 15.73 9.07
CA PRO A 54 8.24 16.58 7.89
C PRO A 54 8.60 15.79 6.62
N LEU A 55 7.96 16.12 5.50
CA LEU A 55 8.27 15.63 4.17
C LEU A 55 9.41 16.46 3.57
N ARG A 56 10.41 15.80 2.98
CA ARG A 56 11.51 16.49 2.29
C ARG A 56 11.22 16.63 0.79
N CYS A 57 11.87 17.59 0.13
CA CYS A 57 11.92 17.60 -1.32
C CYS A 57 12.87 16.50 -1.78
N LEU A 58 12.39 15.54 -2.58
CA LEU A 58 13.08 14.28 -2.89
C LEU A 58 13.20 13.40 -1.64
N ASP A 59 12.12 12.67 -1.34
CA ASP A 59 12.02 11.82 -0.16
C ASP A 59 11.67 10.38 -0.55
N MET A 60 12.10 9.43 0.28
CA MET A 60 11.79 8.00 0.14
C MET A 60 11.06 7.55 1.40
N LEU A 61 9.82 7.11 1.24
CA LEU A 61 8.91 6.76 2.32
C LEU A 61 8.70 5.25 2.31
N ALA A 62 9.33 4.56 3.28
CA ALA A 62 9.11 3.14 3.54
C ALA A 62 8.13 2.90 4.69
N ASN A 63 7.87 3.89 5.54
CA ASN A 63 6.95 3.77 6.66
C ASN A 63 5.60 4.42 6.32
N GLU A 64 4.51 3.83 6.81
CA GLU A 64 3.22 4.50 6.85
C GLU A 64 3.20 5.62 7.91
N GLY A 65 2.27 6.56 7.78
CA GLY A 65 2.18 7.71 8.68
C GLY A 65 1.72 8.99 8.01
N TYR A 66 1.94 10.12 8.68
CA TYR A 66 1.58 11.45 8.21
C TYR A 66 2.83 12.29 7.99
N PHE A 67 2.88 12.93 6.84
CA PHE A 67 4.00 13.73 6.41
C PHE A 67 3.54 15.14 6.05
N THR A 68 4.22 16.15 6.57
CA THR A 68 3.87 17.55 6.32
C THR A 68 4.95 18.21 5.49
N PHE A 69 4.57 18.78 4.35
CA PHE A 69 5.46 19.59 3.53
C PHE A 69 5.12 21.07 3.69
N VAL A 70 6.13 21.91 3.93
CA VAL A 70 6.01 23.36 3.92
C VAL A 70 7.19 23.93 3.14
N ALA A 71 6.90 24.75 2.13
CA ALA A 71 7.93 25.38 1.31
C ALA A 71 8.61 26.51 2.08
N SER A 72 9.92 26.42 2.29
CA SER A 72 10.73 27.53 2.82
C SER A 72 11.17 28.51 1.73
N ARG A 73 11.13 28.08 0.47
CA ARG A 73 11.51 28.80 -0.75
C ARG A 73 10.77 28.15 -1.94
N PRO A 74 10.77 28.76 -3.13
CA PRO A 74 10.22 28.12 -4.32
C PRO A 74 10.87 26.75 -4.60
N GLN A 75 10.05 25.72 -4.74
CA GLN A 75 10.45 24.34 -5.00
C GLN A 75 9.82 23.87 -6.31
N LEU A 76 10.63 23.81 -7.37
CA LEU A 76 10.14 23.66 -8.74
C LEU A 76 9.95 22.21 -9.22
N ALA A 77 10.60 21.26 -8.55
CA ALA A 77 10.62 19.85 -8.92
C ALA A 77 10.93 18.97 -7.70
N CYS A 78 9.90 18.65 -6.92
CA CYS A 78 10.01 17.70 -5.83
C CYS A 78 9.24 16.42 -6.13
N ALA A 79 9.69 15.33 -5.52
CA ALA A 79 9.03 14.05 -5.58
C ALA A 79 9.14 13.33 -4.24
N ALA A 80 8.11 12.59 -3.86
CA ALA A 80 8.17 11.60 -2.78
C ALA A 80 7.93 10.22 -3.39
N PHE A 81 8.89 9.32 -3.21
CA PHE A 81 8.79 7.93 -3.63
C PHE A 81 8.33 7.09 -2.44
N ILE A 82 7.23 6.37 -2.59
CA ILE A 82 6.63 5.58 -1.52
C ILE A 82 6.74 4.12 -1.91
N ILE A 83 7.25 3.29 -1.02
CA ILE A 83 7.42 1.85 -1.23
C ILE A 83 6.84 1.06 -0.06
N ALA A 84 6.14 -0.01 -0.39
CA ALA A 84 5.52 -0.94 0.54
C ALA A 84 6.07 -2.36 0.35
N GLU A 85 5.67 -3.29 1.21
CA GLU A 85 6.01 -4.70 1.03
C GLU A 85 5.37 -5.26 -0.25
N PRO A 86 5.93 -6.32 -0.85
CA PRO A 86 5.37 -6.96 -2.04
C PRO A 86 3.90 -7.36 -1.92
N SER A 87 3.44 -7.69 -0.71
CA SER A 87 2.07 -8.08 -0.40
C SER A 87 1.17 -6.90 -0.04
N GLU A 88 1.56 -5.67 -0.37
CA GLU A 88 0.86 -4.45 -0.01
C GLU A 88 0.70 -3.51 -1.22
N VAL A 89 -0.32 -2.66 -1.14
CA VAL A 89 -0.51 -1.49 -1.98
C VAL A 89 -0.61 -0.24 -1.11
N ILE A 90 -0.42 0.92 -1.71
CA ILE A 90 -0.29 2.19 -0.99
C ILE A 90 -1.56 3.00 -1.22
N SER A 91 -2.17 3.48 -0.13
CA SER A 91 -3.19 4.51 -0.16
C SER A 91 -2.56 5.83 0.26
N VAL A 92 -2.74 6.85 -0.56
CA VAL A 92 -2.25 8.21 -0.36
C VAL A 92 -3.43 9.15 -0.25
N GLU A 93 -3.40 10.04 0.73
CA GLU A 93 -4.44 11.05 0.95
C GLU A 93 -3.80 12.41 1.22
N LEU A 94 -4.29 13.43 0.51
CA LEU A 94 -3.86 14.83 0.66
C LEU A 94 -4.88 15.61 1.48
N SER A 95 -4.39 16.37 2.45
CA SER A 95 -5.20 17.28 3.28
C SER A 95 -4.46 18.59 3.55
N ASP A 96 -5.17 19.59 4.07
CA ASP A 96 -4.65 20.91 4.44
C ASP A 96 -3.77 21.55 3.35
N VAL A 97 -4.20 21.43 2.11
CA VAL A 97 -3.45 21.89 0.93
C VAL A 97 -3.59 23.40 0.78
N SER A 98 -2.46 24.10 0.73
CA SER A 98 -2.37 25.57 0.61
C SER A 98 -1.45 25.99 -0.55
N ILE A 99 -1.80 25.61 -1.78
CA ILE A 99 -1.02 25.91 -2.99
C ILE A 99 -1.80 26.81 -3.98
N ASP A 100 -1.10 27.47 -4.90
CA ASP A 100 -1.72 28.28 -5.95
C ASP A 100 -1.69 27.57 -7.31
N CYS A 101 -2.75 26.80 -7.60
CA CYS A 101 -2.93 26.13 -8.87
C CYS A 101 -2.95 27.08 -10.08
N THR A 102 -3.37 28.34 -9.90
CA THR A 102 -3.43 29.33 -11.00
C THR A 102 -2.06 29.91 -11.33
N ALA A 103 -1.18 30.01 -10.33
CA ALA A 103 0.23 30.36 -10.52
C ALA A 103 1.09 29.20 -11.04
N GLY A 104 0.51 28.02 -11.25
CA GLY A 104 1.19 26.85 -11.80
C GLY A 104 1.83 25.93 -10.75
N ASP A 105 1.43 26.05 -9.47
CA ASP A 105 1.67 24.98 -8.49
C ASP A 105 0.85 23.74 -8.86
N PHE A 106 1.34 22.57 -8.45
CA PHE A 106 0.59 21.33 -8.58
C PHE A 106 1.04 20.30 -7.55
N ILE A 107 0.13 19.38 -7.25
CA ILE A 107 0.43 18.11 -6.58
C ILE A 107 -0.22 17.00 -7.40
N LYS A 108 0.59 16.03 -7.82
CA LYS A 108 0.16 14.91 -8.66
C LYS A 108 0.59 13.61 -8.02
N ILE A 109 -0.35 12.72 -7.77
CA ILE A 109 -0.08 11.36 -7.31
C ILE A 109 -0.07 10.47 -8.55
N PHE A 110 0.93 9.61 -8.66
CA PHE A 110 1.07 8.66 -9.76
C PHE A 110 0.95 7.23 -9.24
N ASP A 111 0.04 6.47 -9.84
CA ASP A 111 -0.07 5.02 -9.65
C ASP A 111 1.08 4.32 -10.39
N GLY A 112 2.21 4.19 -9.69
CA GLY A 112 3.45 3.65 -10.21
C GLY A 112 4.64 4.49 -9.77
N TRP A 113 5.72 4.42 -10.55
CA TRP A 113 6.87 5.29 -10.38
C TRP A 113 7.44 5.71 -11.74
N VAL A 114 8.16 6.84 -11.73
CA VAL A 114 8.75 7.41 -12.93
C VAL A 114 10.25 7.59 -12.70
N LEU A 115 11.05 7.10 -13.63
CA LEU A 115 12.50 7.27 -13.61
C LEU A 115 12.95 7.75 -14.98
N LYS A 116 13.58 8.93 -15.04
CA LYS A 116 14.10 9.53 -16.28
C LYS A 116 13.07 9.63 -17.42
N GLY A 117 11.79 9.81 -17.08
CA GLY A 117 10.68 9.91 -18.04
C GLY A 117 9.99 8.58 -18.36
N GLU A 118 10.63 7.46 -18.05
CA GLU A 118 10.05 6.12 -18.17
C GLU A 118 9.09 5.85 -17.02
N LYS A 119 7.96 5.21 -17.34
CA LYS A 119 6.88 4.94 -16.38
C LYS A 119 6.82 3.44 -16.11
N PHE A 120 6.75 3.11 -14.84
CA PHE A 120 6.72 1.75 -14.35
C PHE A 120 5.50 1.57 -13.45
N PRO A 121 4.70 0.52 -13.64
CA PRO A 121 4.89 -0.58 -14.61
C PRO A 121 4.61 -0.13 -16.05
N SER A 122 5.00 -0.93 -17.04
CA SER A 122 4.81 -0.55 -18.45
C SER A 122 3.31 -0.39 -18.80
N SER A 123 3.02 0.13 -19.99
CA SER A 123 1.62 0.18 -20.48
C SER A 123 1.05 -1.21 -20.80
N PHE A 124 1.89 -2.24 -20.93
CA PHE A 124 1.46 -3.61 -21.21
C PHE A 124 1.17 -4.42 -19.95
N ASP A 125 1.73 -4.01 -18.79
CA ASP A 125 1.62 -4.75 -17.53
C ASP A 125 0.62 -4.13 -16.56
N HIS A 126 0.34 -2.84 -16.69
CA HIS A 126 -0.58 -2.12 -15.81
C HIS A 126 -1.97 -2.02 -16.46
N PRO A 127 -3.07 -2.20 -15.70
CA PRO A 127 -4.43 -2.21 -16.25
C PRO A 127 -4.87 -0.85 -16.83
N LEU A 128 -4.44 0.25 -16.21
CA LEU A 128 -4.73 1.61 -16.67
C LEU A 128 -3.65 2.12 -17.64
N PRO A 129 -4.01 2.91 -18.67
CA PRO A 129 -3.05 3.62 -19.50
C PRO A 129 -2.35 4.74 -18.70
N PRO A 130 -1.13 5.17 -19.06
CA PRO A 130 -0.35 6.10 -18.24
C PRO A 130 -0.99 7.44 -17.90
N HIS A 131 -1.88 7.96 -18.74
CA HIS A 131 -2.54 9.25 -18.49
C HIS A 131 -3.65 9.16 -17.44
N GLU A 132 -4.24 7.98 -17.25
CA GLU A 132 -5.26 7.70 -16.22
C GLU A 132 -4.63 7.34 -14.87
N ARG A 133 -3.30 7.17 -14.80
CA ARG A 133 -2.57 6.86 -13.58
C ARG A 133 -2.19 8.10 -12.76
N TYR A 134 -2.55 9.29 -13.22
CA TYR A 134 -2.28 10.53 -12.51
C TYR A 134 -3.54 11.05 -11.84
N THR A 135 -3.46 11.25 -10.54
CA THR A 135 -4.44 12.00 -9.76
C THR A 135 -3.88 13.39 -9.52
N ASP A 136 -4.44 14.39 -10.22
CA ASP A 136 -4.03 15.80 -10.10
C ASP A 136 -4.94 16.54 -9.11
N TYR A 137 -4.35 17.07 -8.04
CA TYR A 137 -5.07 17.85 -7.04
C TYR A 137 -5.80 19.05 -7.66
N CYS A 138 -5.14 19.79 -8.54
CA CYS A 138 -5.70 21.02 -9.13
C CYS A 138 -6.85 20.76 -10.12
N SER A 139 -7.00 19.51 -10.58
CA SER A 139 -8.10 19.08 -11.45
C SER A 139 -9.19 18.30 -10.71
N SER A 140 -9.01 18.03 -9.42
CA SER A 140 -9.97 17.25 -8.62
C SER A 140 -11.10 18.13 -8.09
N THR A 141 -12.33 17.60 -8.10
CA THR A 141 -13.55 18.32 -7.70
C THR A 141 -13.93 18.13 -6.22
N GLY A 142 -13.00 17.69 -5.36
CA GLY A 142 -13.27 17.39 -3.95
C GLY A 142 -12.26 18.02 -2.98
N PRO A 143 -12.66 18.30 -1.72
CA PRO A 143 -11.76 18.86 -0.70
C PRO A 143 -10.67 17.88 -0.26
N LEU A 144 -10.91 16.58 -0.44
CA LEU A 144 -9.99 15.51 -0.15
C LEU A 144 -9.62 14.79 -1.44
N VAL A 145 -8.31 14.67 -1.69
CA VAL A 145 -7.80 13.94 -2.85
C VAL A 145 -7.09 12.69 -2.34
N ALA A 146 -7.68 11.53 -2.62
CA ALA A 146 -7.14 10.23 -2.27
C ALA A 146 -6.85 9.42 -3.53
N SER A 147 -5.80 8.60 -3.49
CA SER A 147 -5.43 7.69 -4.57
C SER A 147 -4.87 6.41 -3.97
N GLN A 148 -5.24 5.28 -4.54
CA GLN A 148 -4.67 3.98 -4.20
C GLN A 148 -3.80 3.51 -5.37
N SER A 149 -2.63 2.93 -5.07
CA SER A 149 -1.79 2.32 -6.08
C SER A 149 -2.25 0.89 -6.42
N SER A 150 -1.95 0.46 -7.64
CA SER A 150 -2.17 -0.90 -8.14
C SER A 150 -1.03 -1.86 -7.79
N GLN A 151 0.12 -1.33 -7.37
CA GLN A 151 1.32 -2.06 -6.95
C GLN A 151 1.90 -1.52 -5.64
N ASN A 152 3.00 -2.11 -5.16
CA ASN A 152 3.65 -1.73 -3.91
C ASN A 152 4.46 -0.43 -3.97
N VAL A 153 4.28 0.38 -5.01
CA VAL A 153 4.94 1.68 -5.19
C VAL A 153 3.96 2.75 -5.67
N ALA A 154 4.16 3.97 -5.18
CA ALA A 154 3.46 5.17 -5.60
C ALA A 154 4.43 6.35 -5.59
N MET A 155 4.20 7.35 -6.44
CA MET A 155 5.03 8.54 -6.48
C MET A 155 4.19 9.81 -6.44
N VAL A 156 4.56 10.75 -5.57
CA VAL A 156 3.90 12.06 -5.47
C VAL A 156 4.84 13.12 -6.02
N PHE A 157 4.44 13.82 -7.07
CA PHE A 157 5.16 14.95 -7.66
C PHE A 157 4.52 16.25 -7.22
N PHE A 158 5.34 17.24 -6.91
CA PHE A 158 4.80 18.55 -6.58
C PHE A 158 5.75 19.69 -6.93
N ARG A 159 5.13 20.83 -7.19
CA ARG A 159 5.77 22.13 -7.39
C ARG A 159 5.01 23.15 -6.55
N ILE A 160 5.74 23.91 -5.73
CA ILE A 160 5.19 24.93 -4.85
C ILE A 160 6.09 26.16 -4.92
N HIS A 161 5.58 27.28 -5.43
CA HIS A 161 6.34 28.52 -5.59
C HIS A 161 6.33 29.37 -4.32
N SER A 162 5.18 29.48 -3.66
CA SER A 162 5.00 30.38 -2.52
C SER A 162 5.69 29.82 -1.26
N PRO A 163 6.47 30.64 -0.54
CA PRO A 163 6.90 30.30 0.81
C PRO A 163 5.68 30.08 1.72
N GLU A 164 5.84 29.25 2.74
CA GLU A 164 4.79 28.90 3.73
C GLU A 164 3.61 28.08 3.18
N SER A 165 3.46 27.98 1.86
CA SER A 165 2.55 27.04 1.20
C SER A 165 2.99 25.59 1.40
N GLY A 166 2.01 24.69 1.48
CA GLY A 166 2.27 23.31 1.85
C GLY A 166 1.07 22.38 1.69
N PHE A 167 1.25 21.16 2.19
CA PHE A 167 0.21 20.14 2.27
C PHE A 167 0.57 19.08 3.31
N ASN A 168 -0.45 18.36 3.76
CA ASN A 168 -0.32 17.15 4.53
C ASN A 168 -0.54 15.93 3.62
N LEU A 169 0.27 14.90 3.84
CA LEU A 169 0.30 13.64 3.11
C LEU A 169 0.13 12.49 4.10
N ALA A 170 -1.01 11.81 4.06
CA ALA A 170 -1.20 10.57 4.79
C ALA A 170 -0.88 9.38 3.87
N VAL A 171 -0.05 8.47 4.37
CA VAL A 171 0.34 7.24 3.68
C VAL A 171 -0.12 6.07 4.53
N LYS A 172 -0.90 5.16 3.92
CA LYS A 172 -1.33 3.90 4.50
C LYS A 172 -0.93 2.75 3.61
N LYS A 173 -0.56 1.62 4.19
CA LYS A 173 -0.28 0.39 3.46
C LYS A 173 -1.43 -0.58 3.67
N LEU A 174 -1.91 -1.16 2.58
CA LEU A 174 -3.07 -2.03 2.56
C LEU A 174 -2.67 -3.39 2.02
N HIS A 175 -3.08 -4.46 2.69
CA HIS A 175 -2.79 -5.82 2.25
C HIS A 175 -3.36 -6.08 0.84
N ASN A 176 -2.52 -6.61 -0.04
CA ASN A 176 -2.86 -7.03 -1.39
C ASN A 176 -2.69 -8.56 -1.52
N PRO A 177 -3.80 -9.32 -1.56
CA PRO A 177 -3.75 -10.77 -1.65
C PRO A 177 -3.30 -11.28 -3.03
N LEU A 178 -3.29 -10.42 -4.05
CA LEU A 178 -2.88 -10.76 -5.41
C LEU A 178 -1.82 -9.76 -5.92
N PRO A 179 -0.58 -9.82 -5.41
CA PRO A 179 0.53 -8.99 -5.86
C PRO A 179 0.79 -9.09 -7.37
N CYS A 180 1.09 -7.96 -8.00
CA CYS A 180 1.50 -7.86 -9.40
C CYS A 180 2.32 -6.58 -9.57
N ASN A 181 3.25 -6.56 -10.53
CA ASN A 181 4.07 -5.39 -10.83
C ASN A 181 4.90 -4.91 -9.62
N ILE A 182 5.65 -5.83 -9.03
CA ILE A 182 6.30 -5.65 -7.73
C ILE A 182 7.68 -5.05 -7.89
N MET A 183 7.97 -4.02 -7.09
CA MET A 183 9.31 -3.48 -6.91
C MET A 183 9.95 -4.02 -5.63
N SER A 184 11.16 -4.54 -5.73
CA SER A 184 11.93 -4.93 -4.57
C SER A 184 12.44 -3.71 -3.80
N GLN A 185 12.39 -3.78 -2.47
CA GLN A 185 13.06 -2.80 -1.61
C GLN A 185 14.59 -3.02 -1.56
N SER A 186 15.06 -4.23 -1.87
CA SER A 186 16.48 -4.61 -1.88
C SER A 186 16.96 -4.92 -3.31
N PRO A 187 18.11 -4.39 -3.75
CA PRO A 187 18.69 -4.74 -5.03
C PRO A 187 19.23 -6.18 -5.08
N GLU A 188 19.41 -6.81 -3.92
CA GLU A 188 19.99 -8.15 -3.80
C GLU A 188 19.02 -9.11 -3.13
N GLY A 189 18.97 -10.36 -3.60
CA GLY A 189 18.13 -11.41 -3.04
C GLY A 189 17.68 -12.44 -4.08
N SER A 190 17.01 -13.49 -3.61
CA SER A 190 16.29 -14.44 -4.46
C SER A 190 14.79 -14.20 -4.33
N PHE A 191 14.13 -13.90 -5.44
CA PHE A 191 12.71 -13.56 -5.47
C PHE A 191 11.95 -14.61 -6.27
N THR A 192 10.83 -15.09 -5.73
CA THR A 192 9.92 -16.02 -6.42
C THR A 192 8.59 -15.34 -6.63
N MET A 193 8.22 -15.09 -7.88
CA MET A 193 6.91 -14.59 -8.22
C MET A 193 5.96 -15.74 -8.48
N VAL A 194 4.90 -15.83 -7.69
CA VAL A 194 3.80 -16.77 -7.90
C VAL A 194 2.63 -15.99 -8.48
N ILE A 195 2.40 -16.12 -9.79
CA ILE A 195 1.27 -15.49 -10.45
C ILE A 195 0.06 -16.42 -10.27
N PRO A 196 -0.98 -16.00 -9.52
CA PRO A 196 -2.20 -16.79 -9.38
C PRO A 196 -2.84 -16.99 -10.76
N HIS A 197 -3.66 -18.03 -10.94
CA HIS A 197 -4.24 -18.48 -12.24
C HIS A 197 -5.05 -17.44 -13.05
N GLN A 198 -5.03 -16.16 -12.70
CA GLN A 198 -5.45 -15.07 -13.56
C GLN A 198 -4.39 -14.83 -14.64
N HIS A 199 -4.79 -14.97 -15.91
CA HIS A 199 -3.97 -14.61 -17.07
C HIS A 199 -3.79 -13.08 -17.15
N ARG A 200 -2.89 -12.52 -16.34
CA ARG A 200 -2.49 -11.11 -16.37
C ARG A 200 -0.98 -10.97 -16.52
N ASN A 201 -0.53 -9.98 -17.27
CA ASN A 201 0.89 -9.64 -17.38
C ASN A 201 1.32 -9.00 -16.05
N CYS A 202 2.34 -9.56 -15.40
CA CYS A 202 2.93 -9.02 -14.19
C CYS A 202 4.43 -8.86 -14.38
N SER A 203 4.96 -7.76 -13.86
CA SER A 203 6.39 -7.44 -13.88
C SER A 203 7.00 -7.50 -12.47
N PHE A 204 8.32 -7.66 -12.42
CA PHE A 204 9.15 -7.52 -11.23
C PHE A 204 10.28 -6.53 -11.53
N SER A 205 10.66 -5.68 -10.58
CA SER A 205 11.73 -4.68 -10.73
C SER A 205 12.59 -4.55 -9.50
#